data_AF-F3L0F0-F1
#
_entry.id   AF-F3L0F0-F1
#
_cell.length_a   1.000
_cell.length_b   1.000
_cell.length_c   1.000
_cell.angle_alpha   90.00
_cell.angle_beta   90.00
_cell.angle_gamma   90.00
#
_symmetry.space_group_name_H-M   'P 1'
#
loop_
_entity.id
_entity.type
_entity.pdbx_description
1 polymer ?
#
loop_
_entity_poly.entity_id
_entity_poly.type
_entity_poly.pdbx_seq_one_letter_code
_entity_poly.pdbx_strand_id
1 'polypeptide(L)'
;MYRRDALKLCLTTLGIALSPSLQRAFAQETSLHDATGSILSEVQHNTLAGLAELIIPTTDTPGAIAAGVPEFIAHLYSHWFTDNERETLRQGLARLEQRAQESQGCQFFSSQPRFSNC
;
A
#
# COMPACT_ATOMS: atom_id res chain seq x y z
N MET A 1 -36.63 -13.45 -1.50
CA MET A 1 -36.24 -12.42 -2.49
C MET A 1 -36.58 -11.00 -2.00
N TYR A 2 -36.26 -10.65 -0.73
CA TYR A 2 -36.68 -9.37 -0.11
C TYR A 2 -35.53 -8.41 0.24
N ARG A 3 -34.27 -8.82 0.06
CA ARG A 3 -33.10 -7.98 0.43
C ARG A 3 -32.78 -6.92 -0.62
N ARG A 4 -32.86 -7.29 -1.90
CA ARG A 4 -32.57 -6.40 -3.03
C ARG A 4 -33.61 -5.28 -3.17
N ASP A 5 -34.88 -5.59 -2.92
CA ASP A 5 -35.95 -4.59 -3.09
C ASP A 5 -36.02 -3.63 -1.91
N ALA A 6 -35.73 -4.09 -0.67
CA ALA A 6 -35.54 -3.20 0.47
C ALA A 6 -34.35 -2.24 0.26
N LEU A 7 -33.23 -2.75 -0.27
CA LEU A 7 -32.07 -1.91 -0.59
C LEU A 7 -32.36 -0.87 -1.68
N LYS A 8 -33.10 -1.25 -2.73
CA LYS A 8 -33.52 -0.31 -3.79
C LYS A 8 -34.44 0.78 -3.24
N LEU A 9 -35.38 0.42 -2.37
CA LEU A 9 -36.29 1.38 -1.75
C LEU A 9 -35.53 2.40 -0.90
N CYS A 10 -34.61 1.92 -0.04
CA CYS A 10 -33.74 2.80 0.75
C CYS A 10 -32.86 3.70 -0.14
N LEU A 11 -32.31 3.18 -1.24
CA LEU A 11 -31.51 3.99 -2.16
C LEU A 11 -32.34 5.09 -2.82
N THR A 12 -33.57 4.80 -3.24
CA THR A 12 -34.43 5.77 -3.93
C THR A 12 -34.92 6.88 -3.01
N THR A 13 -35.21 6.58 -1.74
CA THR A 13 -35.67 7.59 -0.79
C THR A 13 -34.52 8.43 -0.24
N LEU A 14 -33.36 7.82 -0.01
CA LEU A 14 -32.17 8.53 0.48
C LEU A 14 -31.47 9.33 -0.62
N GLY A 15 -31.46 8.84 -1.86
CA GLY A 15 -30.80 9.48 -2.99
C GLY A 15 -31.42 10.83 -3.40
N ILE A 16 -32.73 11.01 -3.19
CA ILE A 16 -33.42 12.28 -3.47
C ILE A 16 -33.12 13.35 -2.39
N ALA A 17 -32.71 12.93 -1.18
CA ALA A 17 -32.46 13.80 -0.03
C ALA A 17 -30.98 14.14 0.19
N LEU A 18 -30.09 13.81 -0.76
CA LEU A 18 -28.66 14.12 -0.66
C LEU A 18 -28.46 15.65 -0.70
N SER A 19 -28.44 16.26 0.47
CA SER A 19 -28.04 17.66 0.62
C SER A 19 -26.60 17.83 0.09
N PRO A 20 -26.25 18.99 -0.49
CA PRO A 20 -24.88 19.27 -0.94
C PRO A 20 -23.86 19.28 0.21
N SER A 21 -24.32 19.28 1.47
CA SER A 21 -23.48 19.02 2.65
C SER A 21 -23.13 17.54 2.84
N LEU A 22 -24.07 16.62 2.57
CA LEU A 22 -23.81 15.18 2.65
C LEU A 22 -22.91 14.72 1.50
N GLN A 23 -23.09 15.26 0.29
CA GLN A 23 -22.20 14.98 -0.84
C GLN A 23 -20.75 15.38 -0.55
N ARG A 24 -20.53 16.51 0.14
CA ARG A 24 -19.20 16.92 0.61
C ARG A 24 -18.67 16.01 1.72
N ALA A 25 -19.53 15.58 2.65
CA ALA A 25 -19.14 14.64 3.71
C ALA A 25 -18.71 13.28 3.13
N PHE A 26 -19.46 12.71 2.18
CA PHE A 26 -19.08 11.47 1.50
C PHE A 26 -17.86 11.61 0.59
N ALA A 27 -17.69 12.77 -0.07
CA ALA A 27 -16.43 13.07 -0.77
C ALA A 27 -15.24 13.14 0.21
N GLN A 28 -15.47 13.49 1.47
CA GLN A 28 -14.48 13.45 2.55
C GLN A 28 -14.22 12.03 3.07
N GLU A 29 -15.18 11.11 2.98
CA GLU A 29 -15.03 9.73 3.48
C GLU A 29 -14.14 8.84 2.61
N THR A 30 -13.75 9.28 1.41
CA THR A 30 -12.69 8.61 0.63
C THR A 30 -11.28 9.01 1.09
N SER A 31 -11.13 9.54 2.30
CA SER A 31 -9.81 9.81 2.91
C SER A 31 -9.71 9.32 4.35
N LEU A 32 -10.53 8.36 4.78
CA LEU A 32 -10.34 7.65 6.06
C LEU A 32 -9.15 6.66 6.04
N HIS A 33 -8.41 6.59 4.93
CA HIS A 33 -7.11 5.92 4.86
C HIS A 33 -5.92 6.85 5.09
N ASP A 34 -6.16 8.16 5.30
CA ASP A 34 -5.10 9.15 5.40
C ASP A 34 -5.13 9.84 6.77
N ALA A 35 -4.88 9.05 7.81
CA ALA A 35 -4.60 9.56 9.14
C ALA A 35 -3.19 9.13 9.54
N THR A 36 -2.19 9.80 8.96
CA THR A 36 -0.89 10.12 9.57
C THR A 36 -0.24 9.03 10.42
N GLY A 37 -0.13 7.82 9.87
CA GLY A 37 0.82 6.80 10.33
C GLY A 37 2.00 6.80 9.39
N SER A 38 3.16 7.31 9.84
CA SER A 38 4.45 7.37 9.13
C SER A 38 4.42 6.63 7.78
N ILE A 39 4.19 7.36 6.70
CA ILE A 39 4.04 6.75 5.38
C ILE A 39 5.47 6.39 4.92
N LEU A 40 5.70 5.13 4.57
CA LEU A 40 6.96 4.72 3.93
C LEU A 40 7.20 5.66 2.74
N SER A 41 8.42 6.18 2.60
CA SER A 41 8.73 7.00 1.42
C SER A 41 8.56 6.16 0.15
N GLU A 42 8.31 6.80 -0.99
CA GLU A 42 8.16 6.10 -2.27
C GLU A 42 9.35 5.17 -2.57
N VAL A 43 10.57 5.65 -2.27
CA VAL A 43 11.80 4.85 -2.42
C VAL A 43 11.78 3.64 -1.48
N GLN A 44 11.41 3.81 -0.21
CA GLN A 44 11.32 2.70 0.74
C GLN A 44 10.25 1.68 0.35
N HIS A 45 9.11 2.15 -0.15
CA HIS A 45 8.03 1.30 -0.64
C HIS A 45 8.49 0.49 -1.86
N ASN A 46 9.14 1.12 -2.84
CA ASN A 46 9.68 0.43 -4.01
C ASN A 46 10.74 -0.61 -3.61
N THR A 47 11.66 -0.26 -2.72
CA THR A 47 12.68 -1.19 -2.20
C THR A 47 12.03 -2.37 -1.46
N LEU A 48 11.00 -2.12 -0.65
CA LEU A 48 10.21 -3.15 0.02
C LEU A 48 9.47 -4.04 -0.98
N ALA A 49 8.85 -3.47 -2.02
CA ALA A 49 8.12 -4.20 -3.04
C ALA A 49 9.05 -5.12 -3.84
N GLY A 50 10.21 -4.61 -4.26
CA GLY A 50 11.25 -5.42 -4.90
C GLY A 50 11.77 -6.52 -3.98
N LEU A 51 11.99 -6.23 -2.70
CA LEU A 51 12.42 -7.24 -1.73
C LEU A 51 11.36 -8.34 -1.55
N ALA A 52 10.09 -7.96 -1.40
CA ALA A 52 9.00 -8.90 -1.24
C ALA A 52 8.85 -9.82 -2.46
N GLU A 53 8.98 -9.27 -3.68
CA GLU A 53 8.91 -10.04 -4.92
C GLU A 53 10.09 -11.00 -5.08
N LEU A 54 11.27 -10.68 -4.54
CA LEU A 54 12.39 -11.63 -4.51
C LEU A 54 12.11 -12.81 -3.57
N ILE A 55 11.44 -12.58 -2.45
CA ILE A 55 11.11 -13.63 -1.48
C ILE A 55 9.98 -14.52 -2.01
N ILE A 56 8.92 -13.92 -2.55
CA ILE A 56 7.78 -14.63 -3.15
C ILE A 56 7.68 -14.21 -4.62
N PRO A 57 8.47 -14.83 -5.51
CA PRO A 57 8.41 -14.52 -6.92
C PRO A 57 7.13 -15.08 -7.55
N THR A 58 6.66 -14.39 -8.58
CA THR A 58 5.61 -14.94 -9.44
C THR A 58 6.07 -16.26 -10.08
N THR A 59 5.29 -17.31 -9.86
CA THR A 59 5.47 -18.67 -10.41
C THR A 59 4.11 -19.15 -10.93
N ASP A 60 3.64 -20.34 -10.54
CA ASP A 60 2.27 -20.81 -10.81
C ASP A 60 1.22 -20.06 -9.95
N THR A 61 1.68 -19.42 -8.88
CA THR A 61 0.88 -18.50 -8.05
C THR A 61 1.35 -17.06 -8.23
N PRO A 62 0.46 -16.07 -8.00
CA PRO A 62 0.84 -14.66 -7.99
C PRO A 62 2.01 -14.38 -7.04
N GLY A 63 2.98 -13.58 -7.49
CA GLY A 63 4.09 -13.10 -6.66
C GLY A 63 3.65 -12.05 -5.63
N ALA A 64 4.57 -11.64 -4.76
CA ALA A 64 4.29 -10.73 -3.65
C ALA A 64 3.60 -9.43 -4.07
N ILE A 65 4.04 -8.82 -5.17
CA ILE A 65 3.46 -7.57 -5.66
C ILE A 65 2.02 -7.81 -6.13
N ALA A 66 1.81 -8.84 -6.94
CA ALA A 66 0.48 -9.20 -7.45
C ALA A 66 -0.47 -9.65 -6.33
N ALA A 67 0.07 -10.21 -5.24
CA ALA A 67 -0.67 -10.60 -4.05
C ALA A 67 -0.94 -9.44 -3.07
N GLY A 68 -0.45 -8.23 -3.33
CA GLY A 68 -0.68 -7.05 -2.48
C GLY A 68 0.11 -7.05 -1.16
N VAL A 69 1.19 -7.84 -1.07
CA VAL A 69 2.03 -7.91 0.13
C VAL A 69 2.65 -6.56 0.51
N PRO A 70 3.16 -5.72 -0.42
CA PRO A 70 3.75 -4.44 -0.07
C PRO A 70 2.76 -3.49 0.61
N GLU A 71 1.53 -3.41 0.11
CA GLU A 71 0.46 -2.61 0.69
C GLU A 71 0.04 -3.11 2.07
N PHE A 72 -0.03 -4.44 2.23
CA PHE A 72 -0.31 -5.04 3.53
C PHE A 72 0.76 -4.68 4.58
N ILE A 73 2.04 -4.75 4.21
CA ILE A 73 3.14 -4.36 5.10
C ILE A 73 3.10 -2.86 5.40
N ALA A 74 2.82 -2.01 4.42
CA ALA A 74 2.66 -0.56 4.63
C ALA A 74 1.53 -0.27 5.64
N HIS A 75 0.41 -0.99 5.56
CA HIS A 75 -0.68 -0.87 6.52
C HIS A 75 -0.27 -1.31 7.94
N LEU A 76 0.46 -2.42 8.06
CA LEU A 76 1.03 -2.85 9.35
C LEU A 76 2.01 -1.82 9.92
N TYR A 77 2.87 -1.27 9.08
CA TYR A 77 3.84 -0.25 9.47
C TYR A 77 3.16 0.99 10.05
N SER A 78 2.11 1.48 9.39
CA SER A 78 1.39 2.68 9.81
C SER A 78 0.54 2.48 11.06
N HIS A 79 -0.11 1.32 11.22
CA HIS A 79 -1.13 1.13 12.27
C HIS A 79 -0.75 0.19 13.42
N TRP A 80 0.18 -0.76 13.19
CA TRP A 80 0.40 -1.87 14.13
C TRP A 80 1.84 -1.95 14.66
N PHE A 81 2.82 -1.46 13.92
CA PHE A 81 4.21 -1.53 14.35
C PHE A 81 4.48 -0.59 15.52
N THR A 82 5.23 -1.08 16.50
CA THR A 82 5.85 -0.25 17.54
C THR A 82 6.94 0.64 16.93
N ASP A 83 7.29 1.73 17.61
CA ASP A 83 8.33 2.65 17.11
C ASP A 83 9.68 1.95 16.87
N ASN A 84 10.03 0.97 17.72
CA ASN A 84 11.25 0.19 17.56
C ASN A 84 11.22 -0.69 16.30
N GLU A 85 10.08 -1.33 16.00
CA GLU A 85 9.91 -2.13 14.79
C GLU A 85 9.92 -1.25 13.53
N ARG A 86 9.29 -0.07 13.59
CA ARG A 86 9.31 0.91 12.50
C ARG A 86 10.73 1.35 12.18
N GLU A 87 11.49 1.66 13.21
CA GLU A 87 12.89 2.08 13.05
C GLU A 87 13.76 0.93 12.53
N THR A 88 13.55 -0.29 13.03
CA THR A 88 14.26 -1.48 12.56
C THR A 88 14.02 -1.72 11.07
N LEU A 89 12.76 -1.66 10.62
CA LEU A 89 12.42 -1.82 9.20
C LEU A 89 13.05 -0.71 8.35
N ARG A 90 12.92 0.55 8.79
CA ARG A 90 13.48 1.72 8.09
C ARG A 90 15.00 1.61 7.91
N GLN A 91 15.71 1.22 8.97
CA GLN A 91 17.16 1.01 8.91
C GLN A 91 17.52 -0.16 7.99
N GLY A 92 16.74 -1.25 8.01
CA GLY A 92 16.93 -2.39 7.11
C GLY A 92 16.82 -2.00 5.64
N LEU A 93 15.76 -1.28 5.27
CA LEU A 93 15.55 -0.78 3.90
C LEU A 93 16.68 0.17 3.47
N ALA A 94 17.11 1.08 4.34
CA ALA A 94 18.21 2.00 4.05
C ALA A 94 19.54 1.28 3.81
N ARG A 95 19.86 0.25 4.59
CA ARG A 95 21.07 -0.58 4.40
C ARG A 95 21.03 -1.34 3.09
N LEU A 96 19.86 -1.84 2.70
CA LEU A 96 19.68 -2.54 1.43
C LEU A 96 19.93 -1.61 0.25
N GLU A 97 19.39 -0.39 0.32
CA GLU A 97 19.57 0.64 -0.69
C GLU A 97 21.04 1.05 -0.83
N GLN A 98 21.72 1.28 0.31
CA GLN A 98 23.14 1.60 0.32
C GLN A 98 23.97 0.50 -0.35
N ARG A 99 23.65 -0.77 -0.07
CA ARG A 99 24.38 -1.91 -0.66
C ARG A 99 24.11 -2.05 -2.16
N ALA A 100 22.91 -1.72 -2.63
CA ALA A 100 22.61 -1.66 -4.06
C ALA A 100 23.43 -0.57 -4.76
N GLN A 101 23.49 0.62 -4.16
CA GLN A 101 24.26 1.74 -4.66
C GLN A 101 25.76 1.43 -4.71
N GLU A 102 26.31 0.77 -3.68
CA GLU A 102 27.72 0.38 -3.62
C GLU A 102 28.08 -0.70 -4.65
N SER A 103 27.18 -1.65 -4.92
CA SER A 103 27.45 -2.80 -5.79
C SER A 103 27.17 -2.55 -7.26
N GLN A 104 26.14 -1.74 -7.57
CA GLN A 104 25.65 -1.54 -8.94
C GLN A 104 25.47 -0.07 -9.34
N GLY A 105 25.66 0.89 -8.42
CA GLY A 105 25.52 2.32 -8.71
C GLY A 105 24.08 2.79 -8.93
N CYS A 106 23.11 1.94 -8.65
CA CYS A 106 21.69 2.13 -8.93
C CYS A 106 20.83 1.85 -7.69
N GLN A 107 19.55 2.26 -7.76
CA GLN A 107 18.58 1.93 -6.72
C GLN A 107 18.35 0.41 -6.62
N PHE A 108 18.03 -0.08 -5.42
CA PHE A 108 17.82 -1.52 -5.20
C PHE A 108 16.74 -2.09 -6.12
N PHE A 109 15.61 -1.39 -6.25
CA PHE A 109 14.53 -1.84 -7.12
C PHE A 109 14.97 -2.00 -8.57
N SER A 110 15.76 -1.06 -9.10
CA SER A 110 16.25 -1.11 -10.49
C SER A 110 17.43 -2.06 -10.70
N SER A 111 18.15 -2.43 -9.64
CA SER A 111 19.26 -3.42 -9.67
C SER A 111 18.81 -4.87 -9.88
N GLN A 112 17.52 -5.16 -9.71
CA GLN A 112 17.04 -6.53 -9.83
C GLN A 112 16.89 -6.94 -11.30
N PRO A 113 17.30 -8.16 -11.68
CA PRO A 113 17.23 -8.61 -13.09
C PRO A 113 15.80 -8.61 -13.66
N ARG A 114 14.78 -8.72 -12.80
CA ARG A 114 13.36 -8.67 -13.19
C ARG A 114 12.86 -7.23 -13.45
N PHE A 115 13.50 -6.24 -12.85
CA PHE A 115 13.11 -4.81 -12.90
C PHE A 115 14.22 -3.94 -13.49
N SER A 116 15.17 -4.56 -14.19
CA SER A 116 16.40 -3.91 -14.65
C SER A 116 16.09 -2.80 -15.64
N ASN A 117 16.29 -1.56 -15.20
CA ASN A 117 16.27 -0.34 -16.01
C ASN A 117 17.51 0.55 -15.72
N CYS A 118 18.58 -0.07 -15.23
CA CYS A 118 19.94 0.42 -15.40
C CYS A 118 20.48 -0.16 -16.74
#